data_AF-A0A2A4YN84-F1
#
_entry.id   AF-A0A2A4YN84-F1
#
_cell.length_a   1.000
_cell.length_b   1.000
_cell.length_c   1.000
_cell.angle_alpha   90.00
_cell.angle_beta   90.00
_cell.angle_gamma   90.00
#
_symmetry.space_group_name_H-M   'P 1'
#
loop_
_entity.id
_entity.type
_entity.pdbx_description
1 polymer ?
#
loop_
_entity_poly.entity_id
_entity_poly.type
_entity_poly.pdbx_seq_one_letter_code
_entity_poly.pdbx_strand_id
1 'polypeptide(L)'
;MALLKAWPHHEKLELHIGKWSSGFSEQEIKIIIAVALNNCVHHKSLKIIGYLLTSEKIFLIVTGSRKHVDDVLTAFNKEIAQAITEMRNSDKIDLDDLYEEHPFTNQYLIQLITGQKIELRYYNAEVERLKDKVSNANFCSAMDYAGAKGPVLVTTKWKFSP
;
A
#
# COMPACT_ATOMS: atom_id res chain seq x y z
N MET A 1 3.10 18.19 -34.73
CA MET A 1 4.06 17.83 -33.66
C MET A 1 3.25 17.38 -32.44
N ALA A 2 3.10 16.07 -32.24
CA ALA A 2 2.47 15.55 -31.03
C ALA A 2 3.50 15.57 -29.91
N LEU A 3 3.25 16.35 -28.86
CA LEU A 3 4.05 16.30 -27.63
C LEU A 3 3.95 14.87 -27.09
N LEU A 4 5.07 14.13 -27.10
CA LEU A 4 5.25 12.95 -26.28
C LEU A 4 4.99 13.38 -24.84
N LYS A 5 3.79 13.10 -24.32
CA LYS A 5 3.52 13.19 -22.88
C LYS A 5 4.52 12.23 -22.24
N ALA A 6 5.55 12.78 -21.60
CA ALA A 6 6.39 12.00 -20.71
C ALA A 6 5.45 11.26 -19.76
N TRP A 7 5.51 9.93 -19.77
CA TRP A 7 4.80 9.16 -18.76
C TRP A 7 5.28 9.65 -17.39
N PRO A 8 4.38 9.92 -16.44
CA PRO A 8 4.80 10.28 -15.10
C PRO A 8 5.75 9.19 -14.58
N HIS A 9 6.85 9.61 -13.95
CA HIS A 9 7.73 8.66 -13.29
C HIS A 9 6.91 7.86 -12.27
N HIS A 10 7.00 6.53 -12.38
CA HIS A 10 6.35 5.60 -11.47
C HIS A 10 7.41 5.01 -10.56
N GLU A 11 7.27 5.24 -9.27
CA GLU A 11 8.07 4.55 -8.25
C GLU A 11 7.34 3.27 -7.86
N LYS A 12 8.10 2.18 -7.75
CA LYS A 12 7.61 0.85 -7.38
C LYS A 12 8.26 0.47 -6.07
N LEU A 13 7.46 0.35 -5.03
CA LEU A 13 7.92 0.18 -3.65
C LEU A 13 7.43 -1.16 -3.12
N GLU A 14 8.34 -1.92 -2.53
CA GLU A 14 8.03 -3.07 -1.68
C GLU A 14 8.50 -2.72 -0.28
N LEU A 15 7.58 -2.38 0.62
CA LEU A 15 7.92 -2.03 2.01
C LEU A 15 7.65 -3.26 2.88
N HIS A 16 8.67 -3.73 3.61
CA HIS A 16 8.55 -4.83 4.56
C HIS A 16 8.20 -4.25 5.91
N ILE A 17 7.12 -4.73 6.51
CA ILE A 17 6.57 -4.20 7.75
C ILE A 17 7.49 -4.58 8.91
N GLY A 18 7.87 -3.58 9.71
CA GLY A 18 8.75 -3.75 10.86
C GLY A 18 8.07 -4.43 12.06
N LYS A 19 8.84 -4.58 13.15
CA LYS A 19 8.45 -5.38 14.33
C LYS A 19 7.27 -4.82 15.13
N TRP A 20 6.91 -3.56 14.92
CA TRP A 20 5.75 -2.94 15.57
C TRP A 20 4.46 -3.72 15.33
N SER A 21 4.37 -4.44 14.20
CA SER A 21 3.23 -5.27 13.81
C SER A 21 3.01 -6.49 14.71
N SER A 22 4.03 -6.96 15.45
CA SER A 22 4.03 -8.23 16.18
C SER A 22 2.96 -8.38 17.27
N GLY A 23 2.36 -7.27 17.73
CA GLY A 23 1.26 -7.30 18.68
C GLY A 23 -0.05 -6.74 18.13
N PHE A 24 -0.26 -6.87 16.81
CA PHE A 24 -1.50 -6.53 16.13
C PHE A 24 -1.96 -7.72 15.29
N SER A 25 -3.27 -7.87 15.16
CA SER A 25 -3.84 -8.79 14.17
C SER A 25 -3.57 -8.29 12.74
N GLU A 26 -3.61 -9.20 11.77
CA GLU A 26 -3.44 -8.86 10.35
C GLU A 26 -4.43 -7.76 9.90
N GLN A 27 -5.66 -7.80 10.41
CA GLN A 27 -6.67 -6.80 10.08
C GLN A 27 -6.34 -5.43 10.68
N GLU A 28 -5.86 -5.36 11.92
CA GLU A 28 -5.43 -4.11 12.54
C GLU A 28 -4.24 -3.48 11.81
N ILE A 29 -3.23 -4.29 11.44
CA ILE A 29 -2.08 -3.84 10.65
C ILE A 29 -2.54 -3.21 9.34
N LYS A 30 -3.42 -3.90 8.61
CA LYS A 30 -3.97 -3.39 7.34
C LYS A 30 -4.79 -2.11 7.53
N ILE A 31 -5.55 -1.99 8.61
CA ILE A 31 -6.30 -0.77 8.94
C ILE A 31 -5.35 0.40 9.22
N ILE A 32 -4.34 0.20 10.07
CA ILE A 32 -3.32 1.21 10.40
C ILE A 32 -2.65 1.73 9.12
N ILE A 33 -2.20 0.81 8.26
CA ILE A 33 -1.57 1.16 6.99
C ILE A 33 -2.53 1.89 6.06
N ALA A 34 -3.78 1.41 5.92
CA ALA A 34 -4.77 2.03 5.06
C ALA A 34 -5.11 3.47 5.50
N VAL A 35 -5.28 3.70 6.81
CA VAL A 35 -5.50 5.04 7.37
C VAL A 35 -4.33 5.97 7.04
N ALA A 36 -3.09 5.52 7.29
CA ALA A 36 -1.89 6.31 7.02
C ALA A 36 -1.70 6.60 5.51
N LEU A 37 -1.97 5.62 4.63
CA LEU A 37 -1.93 5.82 3.18
C LEU A 37 -3.01 6.81 2.71
N ASN A 38 -4.22 6.71 3.23
CA ASN A 38 -5.31 7.63 2.90
C ASN A 38 -4.94 9.07 3.29
N ASN A 39 -4.35 9.28 4.47
CA ASN A 39 -3.87 10.60 4.89
C ASN A 39 -2.81 11.14 3.92
N CYS A 40 -1.90 10.28 3.44
CA CYS A 40 -0.92 10.68 2.42
C CYS A 40 -1.58 11.05 1.08
N VAL A 41 -2.59 10.30 0.64
CA VAL A 41 -3.35 10.61 -0.59
C VAL A 41 -4.07 11.94 -0.46
N HIS A 42 -4.75 12.20 0.66
CA HIS A 42 -5.55 13.40 0.88
C HIS A 42 -4.71 14.66 1.16
N HIS A 43 -3.64 14.54 1.94
CA HIS A 43 -2.91 15.70 2.45
C HIS A 43 -1.52 15.88 1.85
N LYS A 44 -0.93 14.84 1.25
CA LYS A 44 0.43 14.89 0.66
C LYS A 44 0.41 14.71 -0.86
N SER A 45 -0.78 14.71 -1.48
CA SER A 45 -0.96 14.55 -2.92
C SER A 45 -0.38 13.24 -3.47
N LEU A 46 -0.27 12.20 -2.63
CA LEU A 46 0.16 10.88 -3.08
C LEU A 46 -0.87 10.33 -4.08
N LYS A 47 -0.38 9.89 -5.24
CA LYS A 47 -1.20 9.26 -6.27
C LYS A 47 -0.79 7.80 -6.42
N ILE A 48 -1.68 6.92 -6.01
CA ILE A 48 -1.49 5.46 -6.07
C ILE A 48 -2.10 4.93 -7.37
N ILE A 49 -1.31 4.18 -8.13
CA ILE A 49 -1.73 3.48 -9.35
C ILE A 49 -2.14 2.05 -9.03
N GLY A 50 -1.41 1.40 -8.13
CA GLY A 50 -1.70 0.05 -7.68
C GLY A 50 -1.14 -0.20 -6.29
N TYR A 51 -1.85 -1.01 -5.50
CA TYR A 51 -1.41 -1.40 -4.18
C TYR A 51 -1.87 -2.82 -3.81
N LEU A 52 -1.12 -3.46 -2.93
CA LEU A 52 -1.49 -4.69 -2.24
C LEU A 52 -0.94 -4.64 -0.82
N LEU A 53 -1.83 -4.73 0.17
CA LEU A 53 -1.44 -4.84 1.58
C LEU A 53 -1.52 -6.30 2.03
N THR A 54 -0.42 -6.81 2.59
CA THR A 54 -0.38 -8.09 3.31
C THR A 54 -0.06 -7.86 4.78
N SER A 55 -0.01 -8.91 5.59
CA SER A 55 0.44 -8.86 6.99
C SER A 55 1.91 -8.47 7.15
N GLU A 56 2.72 -8.65 6.10
CA GLU A 56 4.19 -8.51 6.15
C GLU A 56 4.72 -7.45 5.19
N LYS A 57 3.98 -7.13 4.13
CA LYS A 57 4.48 -6.33 3.02
C LYS A 57 3.43 -5.38 2.47
N ILE A 58 3.90 -4.23 2.04
CA ILE A 58 3.13 -3.22 1.34
C ILE A 58 3.74 -3.08 -0.06
N PHE A 59 2.98 -3.46 -1.08
CA PHE A 59 3.36 -3.24 -2.47
C PHE A 59 2.65 -1.99 -2.96
N LEU A 60 3.41 -1.01 -3.47
CA LEU A 60 2.87 0.25 -3.97
C LEU A 60 3.48 0.61 -5.32
N ILE A 61 2.63 1.13 -6.21
CA ILE A 61 3.03 1.79 -7.43
C ILE A 61 2.42 3.17 -7.40
N VAL A 62 3.28 4.19 -7.39
CA VAL A 62 2.87 5.59 -7.18
C VAL A 62 3.43 6.49 -8.27
N THR A 63 2.73 7.57 -8.59
CA THR A 63 3.26 8.61 -9.50
C THR A 63 3.97 9.69 -8.69
N GLY A 64 5.20 10.04 -9.07
CA GLY A 64 5.94 11.12 -8.42
C GLY A 64 7.41 11.08 -8.77
N SER A 65 8.13 12.16 -8.47
CA SER A 65 9.59 12.10 -8.44
C SER A 65 10.05 11.31 -7.22
N ARG A 66 11.21 10.65 -7.29
CA ARG A 66 11.79 9.93 -6.15
C ARG A 66 11.83 10.76 -4.87
N LYS A 67 12.30 12.01 -4.96
CA LYS A 67 12.32 12.95 -3.82
C LYS A 67 10.93 13.16 -3.21
N HIS A 68 9.90 13.35 -4.04
CA HIS A 68 8.54 13.52 -3.53
C HIS A 68 8.02 12.25 -2.86
N VAL A 69 8.35 11.08 -3.42
CA VAL A 69 7.99 9.78 -2.83
C VAL A 69 8.69 9.59 -1.48
N ASP A 70 9.97 9.94 -1.36
CA ASP A 70 10.70 9.90 -0.08
C ASP A 70 10.08 10.85 0.97
N ASP A 71 9.65 12.04 0.57
CA ASP A 71 8.94 12.99 1.45
C ASP A 71 7.59 12.42 1.93
N VAL A 72 6.85 11.75 1.02
CA VAL A 72 5.59 11.08 1.34
C VAL A 72 5.82 9.88 2.25
N LEU A 73 6.85 9.07 2.02
CA LEU A 73 7.23 7.95 2.88
C LEU A 73 7.58 8.43 4.30
N THR A 74 8.30 9.53 4.42
CA THR A 74 8.57 10.17 5.72
C THR A 74 7.28 10.59 6.43
N ALA A 75 6.30 11.13 5.70
CA ALA A 75 5.00 11.47 6.28
C ALA A 75 4.21 10.21 6.66
N PHE A 76 4.20 9.21 5.79
CA PHE A 76 3.54 7.92 6.02
C PHE A 76 4.02 7.23 7.29
N ASN A 77 5.34 7.25 7.56
CA ASN A 77 5.91 6.79 8.83
C ASN A 77 5.33 7.50 10.05
N LYS A 78 5.20 8.83 9.99
CA LYS A 78 4.63 9.62 11.09
C LYS A 78 3.16 9.26 11.32
N GLU A 79 2.39 9.08 10.25
CA GLU A 79 0.98 8.69 10.33
C GLU A 79 0.81 7.29 10.92
N ILE A 80 1.66 6.32 10.55
CA ILE A 80 1.66 4.99 11.16
C ILE A 80 1.93 5.10 12.66
N ALA A 81 3.00 5.80 13.07
CA ALA A 81 3.34 5.93 14.47
C ALA A 81 2.23 6.58 15.29
N GLN A 82 1.59 7.62 14.74
CA GLN A 82 0.45 8.26 15.36
C GLN A 82 -0.72 7.28 15.53
N ALA A 83 -1.09 6.55 14.48
CA ALA A 83 -2.18 5.57 14.53
C ALA A 83 -1.91 4.46 15.57
N ILE A 84 -0.67 3.97 15.67
CA ILE A 84 -0.31 2.96 16.66
C ILE A 84 -0.38 3.55 18.09
N THR A 85 0.13 4.77 18.30
CA THR A 85 0.05 5.47 19.60
C THR A 85 -1.39 5.66 20.04
N GLU A 86 -2.28 6.07 19.13
CA GLU A 86 -3.72 6.23 19.38
C GLU A 86 -4.39 4.89 19.73
N MET A 87 -4.02 3.80 19.05
CA MET A 87 -4.60 2.48 19.31
C MET A 87 -4.13 1.85 20.62
N ARG A 88 -2.88 2.10 21.03
CA ARG A 88 -2.28 1.48 22.22
C ARG A 88 -2.34 2.32 23.48
N ASN A 89 -2.73 3.60 23.39
CA ASN A 89 -2.54 4.57 24.48
C ASN A 89 -1.11 4.50 25.06
N SER A 90 -0.12 4.29 24.19
CA SER A 90 1.27 4.03 24.57
C SER A 90 2.15 5.22 24.26
N ASP A 91 3.24 5.36 25.00
CA ASP A 91 4.28 6.33 24.72
C ASP A 91 4.92 6.11 23.34
N LYS A 92 5.53 7.19 22.82
CA LYS A 92 6.09 7.33 21.48
C LYS A 92 6.79 6.07 20.97
N ILE A 93 6.41 5.67 19.77
CA ILE A 93 7.04 4.58 19.03
C ILE A 93 8.25 5.13 18.27
N ASP A 94 9.30 4.35 18.21
CA ASP A 94 10.46 4.64 17.40
C ASP A 94 10.09 4.59 15.90
N LEU A 95 10.40 5.66 15.17
CA LEU A 95 10.09 5.79 13.75
C LEU A 95 11.06 4.99 12.88
N ASP A 96 12.22 4.59 13.43
CA ASP A 96 13.32 4.02 12.66
C ASP A 96 13.11 2.54 12.27
N ASP A 97 12.05 1.88 12.76
CA ASP A 97 11.76 0.45 12.49
C ASP A 97 10.30 0.19 12.05
N LEU A 98 9.70 1.14 11.31
CA LEU A 98 8.33 0.97 10.81
C LEU A 98 8.25 0.14 9.53
N TYR A 99 9.21 0.32 8.62
CA TYR A 99 9.39 -0.55 7.47
C TYR A 99 10.80 -0.46 6.87
N GLU A 100 11.15 -1.48 6.08
CA GLU A 100 12.34 -1.51 5.22
C GLU A 100 11.91 -1.46 3.75
N GLU A 101 12.50 -0.57 2.95
CA GLU A 101 12.21 -0.49 1.51
C GLU A 101 13.08 -1.47 0.72
N HIS A 102 12.44 -2.25 -0.14
CA HIS A 102 13.08 -3.18 -1.07
C HIS A 102 12.69 -2.90 -2.53
N PRO A 103 13.53 -3.29 -3.51
CA PRO A 103 13.20 -3.18 -4.92
C PRO A 103 11.99 -4.03 -5.30
N PHE A 104 10.91 -3.39 -5.76
CA PHE A 104 9.73 -4.11 -6.25
C PHE A 104 9.90 -4.54 -7.71
N THR A 105 10.33 -5.80 -7.90
CA THR A 105 10.76 -6.32 -9.22
C THR A 105 9.80 -7.33 -9.86
N ASN A 106 8.85 -7.91 -9.11
CA ASN A 106 7.92 -8.92 -9.62
C ASN A 106 6.94 -8.33 -10.66
N GLN A 107 7.23 -8.55 -11.94
CA GLN A 107 6.45 -7.97 -13.04
C GLN A 107 5.01 -8.46 -13.10
N TYR A 108 4.75 -9.74 -12.78
CA TYR A 108 3.39 -10.27 -12.78
C TYR A 108 2.55 -9.61 -11.70
N LEU A 109 3.09 -9.43 -10.49
CA LEU A 109 2.38 -8.74 -9.42
C LEU A 109 2.13 -7.26 -9.78
N ILE A 110 3.12 -6.58 -10.37
CA ILE A 110 2.96 -5.21 -10.88
C ILE A 110 1.82 -5.13 -11.90
N GLN A 111 1.78 -6.07 -12.85
CA GLN A 111 0.71 -6.14 -13.85
C GLN A 111 -0.66 -6.36 -13.21
N LEU A 112 -0.76 -7.30 -12.27
CA LEU A 112 -2.02 -7.61 -11.58
C LEU A 112 -2.56 -6.40 -10.79
N ILE A 113 -1.73 -5.77 -9.95
CA ILE A 113 -2.21 -4.67 -9.09
C ILE A 113 -2.46 -3.37 -9.86
N THR A 114 -1.94 -3.24 -11.09
CA THR A 114 -2.24 -2.12 -12.00
C THR A 114 -3.36 -2.42 -12.99
N GLY A 115 -3.98 -3.60 -12.93
CA GLY A 115 -5.07 -4.01 -13.83
C GLY A 115 -4.61 -4.35 -15.26
N GLN A 116 -3.32 -4.58 -15.47
CA GLN A 116 -2.80 -5.04 -16.75
C GLN A 116 -3.08 -6.53 -16.97
N LYS A 117 -3.34 -6.91 -18.22
CA LYS A 117 -3.54 -8.32 -18.60
C LYS A 117 -2.19 -9.04 -18.63
N ILE A 118 -2.15 -10.24 -18.05
CA ILE A 118 -1.03 -11.17 -18.20
C ILE A 118 -1.37 -12.13 -19.33
N GLU A 119 -0.63 -12.06 -20.43
CA GLU A 119 -0.74 -12.98 -21.56
C GLU A 119 0.36 -14.03 -21.48
N LEU A 120 -0.02 -15.28 -21.20
CA LEU A 120 0.90 -16.42 -21.21
C LEU A 120 0.46 -17.42 -22.27
N ARG A 121 1.43 -17.96 -23.02
CA ARG A 121 1.20 -19.03 -24.00
C ARG A 121 0.95 -20.39 -23.36
N TYR A 122 1.38 -20.55 -22.10
CA TYR A 122 1.27 -21.79 -21.33
C TYR A 122 0.94 -21.47 -19.87
N TYR A 123 0.43 -22.46 -19.15
CA TYR A 123 0.12 -22.35 -17.72
C TYR A 123 1.36 -21.99 -16.89
N ASN A 124 1.20 -21.08 -15.93
CA ASN A 124 2.23 -20.71 -14.97
C ASN A 124 1.64 -20.72 -13.54
N ALA A 125 2.10 -21.64 -12.71
CA ALA A 125 1.60 -21.82 -11.34
C ALA A 125 1.85 -20.61 -10.42
N GLU A 126 2.93 -19.86 -10.64
CA GLU A 126 3.22 -18.65 -9.86
C GLU A 126 2.20 -17.57 -10.16
N VAL A 127 1.88 -17.38 -11.44
CA VAL A 127 0.88 -16.39 -11.87
C VAL A 127 -0.50 -16.72 -11.33
N GLU A 128 -0.91 -17.99 -11.33
CA GLU A 128 -2.19 -18.39 -10.72
C GLU A 128 -2.21 -18.15 -9.21
N ARG A 129 -1.12 -18.48 -8.50
CA ARG A 129 -0.99 -18.16 -7.06
C ARG A 129 -1.07 -16.66 -6.80
N LEU A 130 -0.46 -15.83 -7.65
CA LEU A 130 -0.53 -14.37 -7.53
C LEU A 130 -1.94 -13.84 -7.82
N LYS A 131 -2.63 -14.39 -8.83
CA LYS A 131 -4.04 -14.08 -9.10
C LYS A 131 -4.92 -14.41 -7.91
N ASP A 132 -4.77 -15.61 -7.33
CA ASP A 132 -5.50 -16.03 -6.13
C ASP A 132 -5.20 -15.13 -4.94
N LYS A 133 -3.93 -14.74 -4.75
CA LYS A 133 -3.54 -13.82 -3.67
C LYS A 133 -4.18 -12.45 -3.84
N VAL A 134 -4.20 -11.93 -5.07
CA VAL A 134 -4.76 -10.61 -5.40
C VAL A 134 -6.28 -10.61 -5.34
N SER A 135 -6.94 -11.66 -5.82
CA SER A 135 -8.42 -11.77 -5.84
C SER A 135 -9.03 -11.93 -4.46
N ASN A 136 -8.31 -12.54 -3.52
CA ASN A 136 -8.76 -12.74 -2.14
C ASN A 136 -8.25 -11.64 -1.17
N ALA A 137 -7.52 -10.65 -1.66
CA ALA A 137 -6.97 -9.58 -0.81
C ALA A 137 -7.97 -8.44 -0.59
N ASN A 138 -8.53 -8.35 0.62
CA ASN A 138 -9.45 -7.28 1.04
C ASN A 138 -8.88 -5.84 0.96
N PHE A 139 -7.56 -5.70 0.73
CA PHE A 139 -6.86 -4.41 0.63
C PHE A 139 -5.95 -4.42 -0.59
N CYS A 140 -6.55 -4.38 -1.78
CA CYS A 140 -5.84 -4.37 -3.06
C CYS A 140 -6.56 -3.55 -4.13
N SER A 141 -5.80 -2.80 -4.93
CA SER A 141 -6.32 -2.01 -6.05
C SER A 141 -6.96 -2.86 -7.16
N ALA A 142 -6.57 -4.12 -7.32
CA ALA A 142 -7.14 -4.98 -8.36
C ALA A 142 -8.64 -5.23 -8.15
N MET A 143 -9.10 -5.27 -6.89
CA MET A 143 -10.53 -5.33 -6.56
C MET A 143 -11.25 -4.00 -6.86
N ASP A 144 -10.57 -2.87 -6.66
CA ASP A 144 -11.13 -1.53 -6.95
C ASP A 144 -11.42 -1.34 -8.45
N TYR A 145 -10.57 -1.87 -9.35
CA TYR A 145 -10.79 -1.81 -10.80
C TYR A 145 -11.99 -2.65 -11.31
N ALA A 146 -12.49 -3.61 -10.51
CA ALA A 146 -13.67 -4.42 -10.85
C ALA A 146 -15.01 -3.80 -10.39
N GLY A 147 -15.00 -2.58 -9.83
CA GLY A 147 -16.21 -1.83 -9.48
C GLY A 147 -16.30 -1.31 -8.04
N ALA A 148 -15.18 -1.14 -7.31
CA ALA A 148 -15.19 -0.60 -5.96
C ALA A 148 -14.23 0.60 -5.79
N LYS A 149 -14.61 1.49 -4.88
CA LYS A 149 -14.13 2.86 -4.71
C LYS A 149 -12.63 2.90 -4.38
N GLY A 150 -11.84 3.65 -5.16
CA GLY A 150 -10.53 4.11 -4.68
C GLY A 150 -10.66 4.98 -3.41
N PRO A 151 -9.54 5.50 -2.89
CA PRO A 151 -9.04 5.21 -1.52
C PRO A 151 -9.91 4.30 -0.64
N VAL A 152 -9.28 3.41 0.14
CA VAL A 152 -9.99 2.50 1.06
C VAL A 152 -10.85 3.35 2.01
N LEU A 153 -12.18 3.38 1.81
CA LEU A 153 -13.09 4.06 2.73
C LEU A 153 -13.16 3.24 4.01
N VAL A 154 -12.30 3.56 4.98
CA VAL A 154 -12.38 3.01 6.34
C VAL A 154 -13.59 3.65 7.02
N THR A 155 -14.78 3.09 6.81
CA THR A 155 -15.99 3.49 7.56
C THR A 155 -15.96 2.83 8.93
N THR A 156 -15.18 3.35 9.84
CA THR A 156 -15.22 2.88 11.21
C THR A 156 -15.77 3.96 12.13
N LYS A 157 -17.03 3.77 12.56
CA LYS A 157 -17.49 4.37 13.82
C LYS A 157 -16.84 3.57 14.95
N TRP A 158 -15.60 3.88 15.29
CA TRP A 158 -15.01 3.37 16.53
C TRP A 158 -15.58 4.18 17.70
N LYS A 159 -16.41 3.54 18.50
CA LYS A 159 -16.83 4.09 19.80
C LYS A 159 -15.76 3.73 20.82
N PHE A 160 -15.09 4.74 21.36
CA PHE A 160 -14.50 4.65 22.69
C PHE A 160 -15.66 4.42 23.68
N SER A 161 -15.68 3.28 24.36
CA SER A 161 -16.33 3.21 25.66
C SER A 161 -15.26 3.61 26.69
N PRO A 162 -15.48 4.69 27.46
CA PRO A 162 -14.57 5.12 28.51
C PRO A 162 -14.43 4.08 29.64
#